data_AF-A0A1B6HG08-F1
#
_entry.id   AF-A0A1B6HG08-F1
#
_cell.length_a   1.000
_cell.length_b   1.000
_cell.length_c   1.000
_cell.angle_alpha   90.00
_cell.angle_beta   90.00
_cell.angle_gamma   90.00
#
_symmetry.space_group_name_H-M   'P 1'
#
loop_
_entity.id
_entity.type
_entity.pdbx_description
1 polymer ?
#
loop_
_entity_poly.entity_id
_entity_poly.type
_entity_poly.pdbx_seq_one_letter_code
_entity_poly.pdbx_strand_id
1 'polypeptide(L)'
;TLLYKRQVFEPFQQDPAFQDVIQNINMVIDFFTSKLEKEESQSTDVNVVMSRVQQAAIQWPTERLKKFPELKFKYVEEDKPEEFFIPYVWSLVSQLSNMYWDSALFKQC
;
A
#
# COMPACT_ATOMS: atom_id res chain seq x y z
N THR A 1 7.78 22.07 -6.28
CA THR A 1 7.28 21.31 -5.11
C THR A 1 5.99 20.59 -5.47
N LEU A 2 5.66 19.45 -4.84
CA LEU A 2 4.42 18.68 -5.10
C LEU A 2 3.13 19.51 -4.93
N LEU A 3 3.17 20.56 -4.11
CA LEU A 3 2.10 21.57 -3.94
C LEU A 3 1.50 22.06 -5.28
N TYR A 4 2.33 22.22 -6.30
CA TYR A 4 1.90 22.75 -7.61
C TYR A 4 1.63 21.67 -8.67
N LYS A 5 1.81 20.38 -8.33
CA LYS A 5 1.68 19.27 -9.26
C LYS A 5 0.42 18.44 -9.02
N ARG A 6 -0.71 19.10 -8.74
CA ARG A 6 -2.00 18.44 -8.45
C ARG A 6 -2.47 17.52 -9.59
N GLN A 7 -2.17 17.90 -10.83
CA GLN A 7 -2.45 17.12 -12.03
C GLN A 7 -1.88 15.70 -12.02
N VAL A 8 -0.82 15.43 -11.25
CA VAL A 8 -0.26 14.07 -11.12
C VAL A 8 -1.25 13.11 -10.45
N PHE A 9 -2.19 13.64 -9.66
CA PHE A 9 -3.19 12.84 -8.96
C PHE A 9 -4.52 12.72 -9.71
N GLU A 10 -4.74 13.48 -10.78
CA GLU A 10 -5.98 13.46 -11.57
C GLU A 10 -6.35 12.08 -12.11
N PRO A 11 -5.41 11.27 -12.67
CA PRO A 11 -5.75 9.95 -13.21
C PRO A 11 -6.32 8.99 -12.15
N PHE A 12 -5.94 9.19 -10.89
CA PHE A 12 -6.32 8.30 -9.80
C PHE A 12 -7.65 8.70 -9.15
N GLN A 13 -8.20 9.89 -9.44
CA GLN A 13 -9.43 10.39 -8.80
C GLN A 13 -10.66 9.51 -9.11
N GLN A 14 -10.66 8.86 -10.27
CA GLN A 14 -11.77 8.03 -10.70
C GLN A 14 -11.73 6.62 -10.11
N ASP A 15 -10.61 6.21 -9.53
CA ASP A 15 -10.47 4.88 -8.93
C ASP A 15 -10.94 4.92 -7.47
N PRO A 16 -11.99 4.16 -7.11
CA PRO A 16 -12.48 4.06 -5.73
C PRO A 16 -11.39 3.66 -4.72
N ALA A 17 -10.38 2.90 -5.13
CA ALA A 17 -9.29 2.47 -4.27
C ALA A 17 -8.39 3.63 -3.81
N PHE A 18 -8.30 4.71 -4.59
CA PHE A 18 -7.44 5.85 -4.29
C PHE A 18 -8.19 7.08 -3.79
N GLN A 19 -9.53 7.09 -3.79
CA GLN A 19 -10.32 8.28 -3.44
C GLN A 19 -9.96 8.87 -2.08
N ASP A 20 -9.88 8.06 -1.02
CA ASP A 20 -9.56 8.55 0.32
C ASP A 20 -8.12 9.10 0.43
N VAL A 21 -7.16 8.45 -0.24
CA VAL A 21 -5.76 8.91 -0.30
C VAL A 21 -5.67 10.26 -1.02
N ILE A 22 -6.33 10.40 -2.16
CA ILE A 22 -6.30 11.62 -2.96
C ILE A 22 -7.01 12.76 -2.24
N GLN A 23 -8.14 12.50 -1.57
CA GLN A 23 -8.81 13.49 -0.73
C GLN A 23 -7.88 14.00 0.37
N ASN A 24 -7.18 13.10 1.06
CA ASN A 24 -6.20 13.46 2.07
C ASN A 24 -5.06 14.32 1.52
N ILE A 25 -4.47 13.91 0.39
CA ILE A 25 -3.40 14.66 -0.28
C ILE A 25 -3.89 16.06 -0.68
N ASN A 26 -5.09 16.17 -1.26
CA ASN A 26 -5.66 17.46 -1.64
C ASN A 26 -5.89 18.37 -0.44
N MET A 27 -6.40 17.83 0.67
CA MET A 27 -6.64 18.62 1.89
C MET A 27 -5.33 19.20 2.46
N VAL A 28 -4.26 18.40 2.43
CA VAL A 28 -2.91 18.84 2.82
C VAL A 28 -2.43 19.95 1.88
N ILE A 29 -2.50 19.74 0.57
CA ILE A 29 -2.09 20.73 -0.43
C ILE A 29 -2.85 22.05 -0.24
N ASP A 30 -4.18 22.01 -0.11
CA ASP A 30 -5.02 23.20 0.08
C ASP A 30 -4.64 23.99 1.33
N PHE A 31 -4.41 23.29 2.44
CA PHE A 31 -4.02 23.95 3.68
C PHE A 31 -2.68 24.67 3.55
N PHE A 32 -1.65 23.97 3.06
CA PHE A 32 -0.31 24.58 2.93
C PHE A 32 -0.29 25.68 1.87
N THR A 33 -1.01 25.53 0.75
CA THR A 33 -1.18 26.60 -0.24
C THR A 33 -1.83 27.83 0.40
N SER A 34 -2.94 27.66 1.15
CA SER A 34 -3.61 28.79 1.80
C SER A 34 -2.76 29.50 2.86
N LYS A 35 -1.87 28.77 3.54
CA LYS A 35 -0.93 29.33 4.53
C LYS A 35 0.20 30.10 3.85
N LEU A 36 0.65 29.65 2.69
CA LEU A 36 1.67 30.33 1.90
C LEU A 36 1.11 31.57 1.17
N GLU A 37 -0.15 31.57 0.77
CA GLU A 37 -0.82 32.70 0.09
C GLU A 37 -1.25 33.82 1.03
N LYS A 38 -1.55 33.52 2.31
CA LYS A 38 -2.06 34.50 3.29
C LYS A 38 -1.04 35.54 3.77
N GLU A 39 0.25 35.33 3.53
CA GLU A 39 1.29 36.27 3.96
C GLU A 39 1.76 37.12 2.77
N GLU A 40 1.57 38.45 2.88
CA GLU A 40 1.81 39.47 1.84
C GLU A 40 3.24 39.49 1.25
N SER A 41 4.18 38.77 1.85
CA SER A 41 5.55 38.67 1.36
C SER A 41 5.76 37.32 0.66
N GLN A 42 5.57 37.29 -0.66
CA GLN A 42 6.04 36.23 -1.55
C GLN A 42 7.58 36.21 -1.59
N SER A 43 8.23 35.92 -0.46
CA SER A 43 9.67 35.68 -0.45
C SER A 43 9.95 34.43 -1.27
N THR A 44 10.71 34.58 -2.35
CA THR A 44 11.20 33.47 -3.19
C THR A 44 12.35 32.70 -2.54
N ASP A 45 12.81 33.11 -1.36
CA ASP A 45 13.81 32.39 -0.58
C ASP A 45 13.25 31.06 -0.06
N VAL A 46 13.91 29.98 -0.46
CA VAL A 46 13.57 28.60 -0.10
C VAL A 46 13.61 28.39 1.42
N ASN A 47 14.54 29.00 2.14
CA ASN A 47 14.66 28.82 3.60
C ASN A 47 13.47 29.44 4.34
N VAL A 48 13.00 30.58 3.85
CA VAL A 48 11.82 31.26 4.40
C VAL A 48 10.54 30.46 4.09
N VAL A 49 10.42 29.93 2.87
CA VAL A 49 9.30 29.03 2.52
C VAL A 49 9.33 27.76 3.36
N MET A 50 10.51 27.17 3.59
CA MET A 50 10.65 25.96 4.40
C MET A 50 10.27 26.20 5.86
N SER A 51 10.74 27.28 6.47
CA SER A 51 10.40 27.60 7.87
C SER A 51 8.90 27.86 8.04
N ARG A 52 8.25 28.50 7.06
CA ARG A 52 6.79 28.67 7.00
C ARG A 52 6.06 27.34 6.92
N VAL A 53 6.50 26.42 6.06
CA VAL A 53 5.91 25.08 5.97
C VAL A 53 6.02 24.34 7.30
N GLN A 54 7.18 24.42 7.97
CA GLN A 54 7.37 23.82 9.30
C GLN A 54 6.42 24.40 10.34
N GLN A 55 6.23 25.72 10.37
CA GLN A 55 5.29 26.38 11.29
C GLN A 55 3.84 25.99 11.00
N ALA A 56 3.44 25.99 9.74
CA ALA A 56 2.10 25.59 9.32
C ALA A 56 1.81 24.12 9.66
N ALA A 57 2.81 23.24 9.58
CA ALA A 57 2.67 21.82 9.90
C ALA A 57 2.28 21.58 11.37
N ILE A 58 2.72 22.44 12.31
CA ILE A 58 2.33 22.36 13.72
C ILE A 58 0.82 22.65 13.89
N GLN A 59 0.26 23.51 13.04
CA GLN A 59 -1.15 23.90 13.08
C GLN A 59 -2.04 22.96 12.25
N TRP A 60 -1.47 21.97 11.57
CA TRP A 60 -2.22 21.09 10.68
C TRP A 60 -3.13 20.15 11.50
N PRO A 61 -4.47 20.22 11.32
CA PRO A 61 -5.39 19.33 12.02
C PRO A 61 -5.40 17.93 11.40
N THR A 62 -4.45 17.09 11.82
CA THR A 62 -4.27 15.71 11.34
C THR A 62 -5.54 14.85 11.46
N GLU A 63 -6.41 15.17 12.42
CA GLU A 63 -7.69 14.48 12.65
C GLU A 63 -8.69 14.62 11.49
N ARG A 64 -8.51 15.62 10.61
CA ARG A 64 -9.38 15.82 9.44
C ARG A 64 -9.11 14.82 8.31
N LEU A 65 -8.00 14.10 8.37
CA LEU A 65 -7.66 13.10 7.37
C LEU A 65 -8.62 11.91 7.46
N LYS A 66 -9.06 11.42 6.29
CA LYS A 66 -9.73 10.13 6.14
C LYS A 66 -8.84 9.05 6.74
N LYS A 67 -9.38 8.31 7.69
CA LYS A 67 -8.71 7.17 8.30
C LYS A 67 -8.87 5.97 7.39
N PHE A 68 -7.76 5.31 7.10
CA PHE A 68 -7.79 4.03 6.42
C PHE A 68 -8.27 2.95 7.39
N PRO A 69 -8.98 1.92 6.90
CA PRO A 69 -9.27 0.76 7.71
C PRO A 69 -7.96 0.14 8.21
N GLU A 70 -7.98 -0.44 9.41
CA GLU A 70 -6.85 -1.23 9.87
C GLU A 70 -6.58 -2.35 8.85
N LEU A 71 -5.32 -2.43 8.42
CA LEU A 71 -4.89 -3.46 7.50
C LEU A 71 -4.91 -4.80 8.23
N LYS A 72 -5.96 -5.57 8.00
CA LYS A 72 -6.14 -6.90 8.58
C LYS A 72 -5.64 -7.92 7.59
N PHE A 73 -4.45 -8.47 7.85
CA PHE A 73 -3.99 -9.65 7.17
C PHE A 73 -4.70 -10.86 7.80
N LYS A 74 -5.60 -11.49 7.05
CA LYS A 74 -6.10 -12.80 7.41
C LYS A 74 -5.20 -13.82 6.73
N TYR A 75 -4.65 -14.77 7.49
CA TYR A 75 -4.14 -15.99 6.89
C TYR A 75 -5.31 -16.69 6.21
N VAL A 76 -5.29 -16.71 4.88
CA VAL A 76 -6.24 -17.52 4.11
C VAL A 76 -5.76 -18.95 4.31
N GLU A 77 -6.45 -19.69 5.17
CA GLU A 77 -6.35 -21.14 5.16
C GLU A 77 -6.94 -21.59 3.82
N GLU A 78 -6.15 -22.32 3.03
CA GLU A 78 -6.65 -22.94 1.80
C GLU A 78 -7.76 -23.93 2.17
N ASP A 79 -8.87 -23.93 1.43
CA ASP A 79 -10.02 -24.80 1.71
C ASP A 79 -9.67 -26.29 1.57
N LYS A 80 -8.67 -26.60 0.74
CA LYS A 80 -8.21 -27.96 0.44
C LYS A 80 -6.68 -28.04 0.38
N PRO A 81 -6.00 -27.90 1.52
CA PRO A 81 -4.54 -27.95 1.55
C PRO A 81 -3.99 -29.29 1.01
N GLU A 82 -4.76 -30.37 1.12
CA GLU A 82 -4.42 -31.71 0.65
C GLU A 82 -4.18 -31.78 -0.87
N GLU A 83 -4.84 -30.97 -1.69
CA GLU A 83 -4.63 -30.96 -3.15
C GLU A 83 -3.19 -30.55 -3.50
N PHE A 84 -2.55 -29.75 -2.65
CA PHE A 84 -1.13 -29.40 -2.79
C PHE A 84 -0.23 -30.35 -2.00
N PHE A 85 -0.52 -30.58 -0.71
CA PHE A 85 0.40 -31.29 0.17
C PHE A 85 0.51 -32.78 -0.15
N ILE A 86 -0.56 -33.47 -0.54
CA ILE A 86 -0.50 -34.90 -0.87
C ILE A 86 0.46 -35.17 -2.04
N PRO A 87 0.27 -34.59 -3.24
CA PRO A 87 1.20 -34.85 -4.34
C PRO A 87 2.61 -34.37 -4.05
N TYR A 88 2.77 -33.25 -3.31
CA TYR A 88 4.09 -32.75 -2.93
C TYR A 88 4.84 -33.72 -2.01
N VAL A 89 4.21 -34.19 -0.93
CA VAL A 89 4.83 -35.16 -0.01
C VAL A 89 5.20 -36.45 -0.74
N TRP A 90 4.33 -36.96 -1.61
CA TRP A 90 4.65 -38.14 -2.42
C TRP A 90 5.83 -37.90 -3.37
N SER A 91 5.97 -36.70 -3.94
CA SER A 91 7.14 -36.37 -4.76
C SER A 91 8.43 -36.36 -3.95
N LEU A 92 8.40 -35.81 -2.74
CA LEU A 92 9.54 -35.84 -1.81
C LEU A 92 9.92 -37.26 -1.41
N VAL A 93 8.93 -38.08 -1.06
CA VAL A 93 9.16 -39.50 -0.72
C VAL A 93 9.76 -40.22 -1.92
N SER A 94 9.21 -40.05 -3.12
CA SER A 94 9.74 -40.67 -4.34
C SER A 94 11.18 -40.24 -4.65
N GLN A 95 11.55 -38.98 -4.38
CA GLN A 95 12.87 -38.45 -4.68
C GLN A 95 13.91 -38.78 -3.61
N LEU A 96 13.52 -38.80 -2.34
CA LEU A 96 14.45 -38.82 -1.21
C LEU A 96 14.52 -40.16 -0.47
N SER A 97 13.54 -41.05 -0.63
CA SER A 97 13.49 -42.30 0.13
C SER A 97 14.47 -43.38 -0.36
N ASN A 98 15.17 -43.17 -1.49
CA ASN A 98 15.97 -44.20 -2.18
C ASN A 98 15.21 -45.52 -2.40
N MET A 99 13.88 -45.50 -2.37
CA MET A 99 13.04 -46.65 -2.63
C MET A 99 12.89 -46.83 -4.13
N TYR A 100 13.23 -48.02 -4.63
CA TYR A 100 12.95 -48.39 -6.01
C TYR A 100 11.46 -48.73 -6.15
N TRP A 101 10.68 -47.78 -6.65
CA TRP A 101 9.25 -47.95 -6.91
C TRP A 101 9.05 -48.66 -8.26
N ASP A 102 9.02 -49.99 -8.25
CA ASP A 102 8.68 -50.78 -9.44
C ASP A 102 7.16 -50.98 -9.53
N SER A 103 6.53 -50.34 -10.53
CA SER A 103 5.10 -50.47 -10.76
C SER A 103 4.68 -51.91 -11.11
N ALA A 104 5.60 -52.75 -11.58
CA ALA A 104 5.35 -54.15 -11.91
C ALA A 104 5.24 -55.07 -10.68
N LEU A 105 5.67 -54.62 -9.50
CA LEU A 105 5.56 -55.39 -8.26
C LEU A 105 4.20 -55.22 -7.55
N PHE A 106 3.40 -54.23 -7.96
CA PHE A 106 2.04 -54.09 -7.43
C PHE A 106 1.12 -55.07 -8.15
N LYS A 107 0.58 -56.05 -7.41
CA LYS A 107 -0.49 -56.91 -7.92
C LYS A 107 -1.68 -56.03 -8.29
N GLN A 108 -2.06 -56.05 -9.57
CA GLN A 108 -3.39 -55.62 -9.99
C GLN A 108 -4.41 -56.56 -9.31
N CYS A 109 -5.21 -56.00 -8.42
CA CYS A 109 -6.43 -56.65 -7.90
C CYS A 109 -7.55 -56.54 -8.93
#